data_AF-A0A540MQF5-F1
#
_entry.id   AF-A0A540MQF5-F1
#
_cell.length_a   1.000
_cell.length_b   1.000
_cell.length_c   1.000
_cell.angle_alpha   90.00
_cell.angle_beta   90.00
_cell.angle_gamma   90.00
#
_symmetry.space_group_name_H-M   'P 1'
#
loop_
_entity.id
_entity.type
_entity.pdbx_description
1 polymer ?
#
loop_
_entity_poly.entity_id
_entity_poly.type
_entity_poly.pdbx_seq_one_letter_code
_entity_poly.pdbx_strand_id
1 'polypeptide(L)'
;MCMNLSLCMGRINCLGPRQDYISTDAPLDRFSEARAVKDVRVLVHEINGRQEGHPGLIKAARISSIYSQDNEPSVLLNGHFDSPLASPGAADCGSCVASMLEIARPMVDSGWVPPRPVIFLFNGAEELFLLVSYFHNI
;
A
#
# COMPACT_ATOMS: atom_id res chain seq x y z
N MET A 1 9.18 10.11 -34.10
CA MET A 1 8.83 11.54 -33.95
C MET A 1 8.62 11.80 -32.46
N CYS A 2 9.57 12.49 -31.84
CA CYS A 2 9.60 12.75 -30.40
C CYS A 2 8.54 13.78 -30.00
N MET A 3 7.90 13.60 -28.84
CA MET A 3 7.22 14.70 -28.14
C MET A 3 7.78 14.85 -26.73
N ASN A 4 8.03 16.12 -26.40
CA ASN A 4 8.97 16.64 -25.42
C ASN A 4 8.61 16.40 -23.96
N LEU A 5 9.67 16.20 -23.18
CA LEU A 5 9.77 16.42 -21.74
C LEU A 5 9.74 17.94 -21.49
N SER A 6 8.79 18.43 -20.68
CA SER A 6 8.88 19.79 -20.12
C SER A 6 8.53 19.75 -18.64
N LEU A 7 9.56 19.99 -17.83
CA LEU A 7 9.45 20.36 -16.42
C LEU A 7 8.51 21.56 -16.28
N CYS A 8 7.56 21.50 -15.34
CA CYS A 8 7.03 22.70 -14.71
C CYS A 8 7.28 22.62 -13.20
N MET A 9 8.36 23.27 -12.78
CA MET A 9 8.72 23.51 -11.39
C MET A 9 7.79 24.59 -10.80
N GLY A 10 7.10 24.25 -9.71
CA GLY A 10 6.55 25.11 -8.65
C GLY A 10 5.99 26.52 -8.96
N ARG A 11 4.69 26.71 -8.66
CA ARG A 11 4.18 27.92 -8.00
C ARG A 11 3.08 27.57 -7.00
N ILE A 12 3.40 27.79 -5.73
CA ILE A 12 2.48 27.89 -4.59
C ILE A 12 1.78 29.25 -4.70
N ASN A 13 0.44 29.25 -4.81
CA ASN A 13 -0.47 30.27 -4.25
C ASN A 13 -1.91 30.07 -4.77
N CYS A 14 -2.76 29.43 -3.97
CA CYS A 14 -4.21 29.61 -4.03
C CYS A 14 -4.65 30.13 -2.66
N LEU A 15 -4.71 31.45 -2.50
CA LEU A 15 -5.37 32.11 -1.38
C LEU A 15 -6.89 32.03 -1.60
N GLY A 16 -7.53 31.03 -1.00
CA GLY A 16 -8.98 30.95 -0.77
C GLY A 16 -9.26 30.95 0.74
N PRO A 17 -10.48 31.33 1.18
CA PRO A 17 -10.80 31.50 2.60
C PRO A 17 -10.65 30.18 3.37
N ARG A 18 -10.14 30.27 4.61
CA ARG A 18 -9.99 29.15 5.56
C ARG A 18 -11.29 28.35 5.66
N GLN A 19 -11.28 27.13 5.13
CA GLN A 19 -12.27 26.09 5.35
C GLN A 19 -11.61 24.92 6.05
N ASP A 20 -12.38 24.31 6.95
CA ASP A 20 -11.89 23.51 8.05
C ASP A 20 -11.16 22.22 7.63
N TYR A 21 -10.21 21.82 8.47
CA TYR A 21 -9.17 20.83 8.25
C TYR A 21 -9.73 19.39 8.29
N ILE A 22 -9.88 18.72 7.12
CA ILE A 22 -9.58 17.29 6.80
C ILE A 22 -10.42 16.77 5.60
N SER A 23 -9.71 16.32 4.56
CA SER A 23 -10.08 15.29 3.56
C SER A 23 -11.17 15.60 2.51
N THR A 24 -10.81 16.27 1.42
CA THR A 24 -11.32 15.83 0.11
C THR A 24 -10.44 14.70 -0.37
N ASP A 25 -11.02 13.50 -0.45
CA ASP A 25 -10.39 12.33 -1.04
C ASP A 25 -9.78 12.65 -2.41
N ALA A 26 -8.59 12.10 -2.70
CA ALA A 26 -8.06 12.16 -4.05
C ALA A 26 -9.01 11.41 -5.01
N PRO A 27 -9.10 11.81 -6.28
CA PRO A 27 -9.85 11.07 -7.30
C PRO A 27 -9.45 9.59 -7.37
N LEU A 28 -10.34 8.74 -7.90
CA LEU A 28 -10.17 7.28 -7.87
C LEU A 28 -8.96 6.77 -8.67
N ASP A 29 -8.40 7.57 -9.57
CA ASP A 29 -7.20 7.26 -10.34
C ASP A 29 -5.90 7.65 -9.61
N ARG A 30 -5.99 8.20 -8.39
CA ARG A 30 -4.85 8.67 -7.60
C ARG A 30 -4.87 8.15 -6.17
N PHE A 31 -3.68 8.13 -5.58
CA PHE A 31 -3.49 7.84 -4.16
C PHE A 31 -4.14 8.93 -3.30
N SER A 32 -4.96 8.53 -2.32
CA SER A 32 -5.52 9.42 -1.30
C SER A 32 -4.93 9.13 0.06
N GLU A 33 -4.18 10.10 0.60
CA GLU A 33 -3.69 10.06 1.97
C GLU A 33 -4.84 9.85 2.97
N ALA A 34 -6.00 10.47 2.74
CA ALA A 34 -7.13 10.36 3.64
C ALA A 34 -7.73 8.94 3.67
N ARG A 35 -7.76 8.23 2.54
CA ARG A 35 -8.16 6.82 2.51
C ARG A 35 -7.13 5.95 3.21
N ALA A 36 -5.84 6.17 2.96
CA ALA A 36 -4.79 5.45 3.64
C ALA A 36 -4.85 5.65 5.18
N VAL A 37 -5.03 6.88 5.65
CA VAL A 37 -5.19 7.17 7.09
C VAL A 37 -6.45 6.50 7.68
N LYS A 38 -7.54 6.42 6.91
CA LYS A 38 -8.74 5.69 7.30
C LYS A 38 -8.46 4.20 7.43
N ASP A 39 -7.71 3.61 6.51
CA ASP A 39 -7.33 2.20 6.56
C ASP A 39 -6.42 1.90 7.78
N VAL A 40 -5.49 2.81 8.12
CA VAL A 40 -4.71 2.70 9.37
C VAL A 40 -5.63 2.63 10.58
N ARG A 41 -6.65 3.48 10.64
CA ARG A 41 -7.63 3.47 11.74
C ARG A 41 -8.33 2.12 11.85
N VAL A 42 -8.76 1.54 10.72
CA VAL A 42 -9.40 0.21 10.69
C VAL A 42 -8.43 -0.88 11.17
N LEU A 43 -7.20 -0.88 10.66
CA LEU A 43 -6.15 -1.83 11.04
C LEU A 43 -5.81 -1.78 12.55
N VAL A 44 -5.93 -0.61 13.17
CA VAL A 44 -5.58 -0.37 14.57
C VAL A 44 -6.75 -0.64 15.52
N HIS A 45 -7.96 -0.24 15.14
CA HIS A 45 -9.11 -0.22 16.06
C HIS A 45 -10.17 -1.27 15.79
N GLU A 46 -10.27 -1.77 14.56
CA GLU A 46 -11.33 -2.69 14.15
C GLU A 46 -10.81 -4.12 13.99
N ILE A 47 -9.56 -4.27 13.57
CA ILE A 47 -8.90 -5.57 13.46
C ILE A 47 -8.12 -5.83 14.75
N ASN A 48 -8.78 -6.45 15.72
CA ASN A 48 -8.12 -6.87 16.95
C ASN A 48 -7.07 -7.95 16.64
N GLY A 49 -5.87 -7.78 17.19
CA GLY A 49 -4.89 -8.85 17.30
C GLY A 49 -4.24 -9.29 15.99
N ARG A 50 -3.50 -8.38 15.34
CA ARG A 50 -2.63 -8.71 14.21
C ARG A 50 -1.38 -9.48 14.68
N GLN A 51 -1.52 -10.68 15.24
CA GLN A 51 -0.38 -11.52 15.65
C GLN A 51 -0.19 -12.71 14.70
N GLU A 52 1.04 -13.22 14.63
CA GLU A 52 1.34 -14.48 13.96
C GLU A 52 0.46 -15.62 14.49
N GLY A 53 -0.08 -16.44 13.58
CA GLY A 53 -0.97 -17.56 13.92
C GLY A 53 -2.47 -17.22 13.97
N HIS A 54 -2.85 -15.93 13.95
CA HIS A 54 -4.19 -15.56 13.50
C HIS A 54 -4.28 -15.74 11.97
N PRO A 55 -5.48 -15.93 11.38
CA PRO A 55 -5.65 -16.13 9.92
C PRO A 55 -5.17 -14.97 9.02
N GLY A 56 -4.43 -14.00 9.55
CA GLY A 56 -3.85 -12.86 8.87
C GLY A 56 -2.69 -13.24 7.96
N LEU A 57 -3.06 -13.68 6.75
CA LEU A 57 -2.33 -13.44 5.50
C LEU A 57 -0.99 -14.17 5.28
N ILE A 58 -1.07 -15.47 4.96
CA ILE A 58 -0.14 -16.08 3.98
C ILE A 58 -0.73 -15.85 2.58
N LYS A 59 -0.94 -14.60 2.18
CA LYS A 59 -1.51 -14.29 0.85
C LYS A 59 -0.78 -13.11 0.24
N ALA A 60 -0.05 -13.40 -0.84
CA ALA A 60 0.42 -12.38 -1.76
C ALA A 60 -0.68 -12.09 -2.80
N ALA A 61 -0.83 -10.83 -3.18
CA ALA A 61 -1.65 -10.42 -4.31
C ALA A 61 -0.73 -10.03 -5.47
N ARG A 62 -0.92 -10.63 -6.65
CA ARG A 62 -0.18 -10.29 -7.87
C ARG A 62 -1.08 -9.51 -8.81
N ILE A 63 -0.71 -8.28 -9.15
CA ILE A 63 -1.34 -7.48 -10.20
C ILE A 63 -0.42 -7.50 -11.41
N SER A 64 -0.91 -8.07 -12.52
CA SER A 64 -0.16 -8.18 -13.77
C SER A 64 -1.07 -8.16 -14.99
N SER A 65 -0.47 -7.91 -16.15
CA SER A 65 -1.13 -8.15 -17.44
C SER A 65 -1.48 -9.63 -17.62
N ILE A 66 -2.56 -9.92 -18.35
CA ILE A 66 -2.92 -11.28 -18.78
C ILE A 66 -1.87 -11.93 -19.70
N TYR A 67 -0.95 -11.13 -20.26
CA TYR A 67 0.14 -11.59 -21.10
C TYR A 67 1.46 -11.78 -20.35
N SER A 68 1.50 -11.45 -19.05
CA SER A 68 2.71 -11.56 -18.26
C SER A 68 3.09 -13.02 -18.00
N GLN A 69 4.38 -13.32 -18.10
CA GLN A 69 4.93 -14.64 -17.77
C GLN A 69 5.31 -14.72 -16.28
N ASP A 70 5.30 -15.94 -15.74
CA ASP A 70 5.64 -16.16 -14.32
C ASP A 70 7.09 -15.79 -13.98
N ASN A 71 8.00 -15.86 -14.96
CA ASN A 71 9.43 -15.55 -14.81
C ASN A 71 9.81 -14.11 -15.16
N GLU A 72 8.84 -13.23 -15.45
CA GLU A 72 9.14 -11.83 -15.72
C GLU A 72 9.63 -11.12 -14.45
N PRO A 73 10.63 -10.23 -14.56
CA PRO A 73 11.03 -9.38 -13.45
C PRO A 73 9.81 -8.64 -12.88
N SER A 74 9.61 -8.76 -11.57
CA SER A 74 8.50 -8.16 -10.86
C SER A 74 8.97 -7.13 -9.84
N VAL A 75 8.05 -6.26 -9.41
CA VAL A 75 8.27 -5.35 -8.28
C VAL A 75 7.53 -5.93 -7.07
N LEU A 76 8.26 -6.19 -6.00
CA LEU A 76 7.70 -6.62 -4.72
C LEU A 76 7.47 -5.41 -3.82
N LEU A 77 6.24 -5.23 -3.36
CA LEU A 77 5.88 -4.35 -2.26
C LEU A 77 5.63 -5.23 -1.05
N ASN A 78 6.52 -5.16 -0.06
CA ASN A 78 6.44 -5.92 1.17
C ASN A 78 6.11 -4.99 2.35
N GLY A 79 5.16 -5.41 3.19
CA GLY A 79 4.83 -4.76 4.45
C GLY A 79 4.36 -5.81 5.44
N HIS A 80 4.75 -5.67 6.70
CA HIS A 80 4.31 -6.61 7.72
C HIS A 80 2.95 -6.23 8.27
N PHE A 81 2.06 -7.21 8.27
CA PHE A 81 0.70 -7.13 8.73
C PHE A 81 0.62 -7.36 10.23
N ASP A 82 1.56 -8.06 10.84
CA ASP A 82 1.55 -8.32 12.28
C ASP A 82 1.93 -7.09 13.12
N SER A 83 1.72 -7.20 14.43
CA SER A 83 1.95 -6.20 15.46
C SER A 83 2.16 -6.90 16.81
N PRO A 84 2.99 -6.34 17.71
CA PRO A 84 3.20 -6.88 19.05
C PRO A 84 1.90 -6.89 19.87
N LEU A 85 1.80 -7.82 20.81
CA LEU A 85 0.66 -7.92 21.75
C LEU A 85 0.38 -6.62 22.53
N ALA A 86 1.41 -5.81 22.79
CA ALA A 86 1.31 -4.58 23.58
C ALA A 86 1.20 -3.31 22.72
N SER A 87 1.03 -3.44 21.39
CA SER A 87 1.02 -2.30 20.48
C SER A 87 -0.18 -2.34 19.53
N PRO A 88 -0.79 -1.18 19.23
CA PRO A 88 -1.76 -1.07 18.12
C PRO A 88 -1.11 -1.25 16.74
N GLY A 89 0.21 -1.08 16.64
CA GLY A 89 1.00 -1.24 15.40
C GLY A 89 0.61 -0.28 14.28
N ALA A 90 0.16 0.94 14.63
CA ALA A 90 -0.26 1.95 13.64
C ALA A 90 0.89 2.35 12.72
N ALA A 91 2.05 2.67 13.28
CA ALA A 91 3.25 2.98 12.52
C ALA A 91 3.91 1.69 12.00
N ASP A 92 3.93 0.64 12.83
CA ASP A 92 4.68 -0.61 12.65
C ASP A 92 3.74 -1.81 12.54
N CYS A 93 3.36 -2.26 11.33
CA CYS A 93 3.48 -1.57 10.05
C CYS A 93 2.11 -1.37 9.40
N GLY A 94 1.10 -1.03 10.24
CA GLY A 94 -0.25 -0.71 9.80
C GLY A 94 -0.29 0.42 8.75
N SER A 95 0.58 1.42 8.90
CA SER A 95 0.77 2.51 7.93
C SER A 95 1.26 2.03 6.57
N CYS A 96 2.14 1.04 6.55
CA CYS A 96 2.68 0.46 5.33
C CYS A 96 1.61 -0.39 4.62
N VAL A 97 0.90 -1.23 5.37
CA VAL A 97 -0.22 -2.05 4.86
C VAL A 97 -1.29 -1.15 4.26
N ALA A 98 -1.70 -0.10 4.96
CA ALA A 98 -2.67 0.87 4.46
C ALA A 98 -2.18 1.57 3.18
N SER A 99 -0.91 1.97 3.13
CA SER A 99 -0.32 2.57 1.93
C SER A 99 -0.32 1.60 0.75
N MET A 100 0.01 0.33 0.99
CA MET A 100 -0.02 -0.72 -0.02
C MET A 100 -1.43 -0.97 -0.57
N LEU A 101 -2.46 -0.95 0.30
CA LEU A 101 -3.86 -1.09 -0.11
C LEU A 101 -4.32 0.11 -0.97
N GLU A 102 -4.02 1.34 -0.58
CA GLU A 102 -4.38 2.53 -1.37
C GLU A 102 -3.56 2.67 -2.65
N ILE A 103 -2.40 2.02 -2.78
CA ILE A 103 -1.68 1.87 -4.06
C ILE A 103 -2.36 0.81 -4.94
N ALA A 104 -2.75 -0.33 -4.38
CA ALA A 104 -3.41 -1.40 -5.13
C ALA A 104 -4.77 -0.95 -5.68
N ARG A 105 -5.53 -0.13 -4.94
CA ARG A 105 -6.86 0.36 -5.31
C ARG A 105 -6.90 1.02 -6.70
N PRO A 106 -6.15 2.11 -7.01
CA PRO A 106 -6.15 2.70 -8.34
C PRO A 106 -5.59 1.75 -9.41
N MET A 107 -4.69 0.82 -9.08
CA MET A 107 -4.22 -0.18 -10.06
C MET A 107 -5.33 -1.13 -10.51
N VAL A 108 -6.27 -1.46 -9.62
CA VAL A 108 -7.44 -2.28 -9.94
C VAL A 108 -8.54 -1.43 -10.59
N ASP A 109 -8.80 -0.23 -10.06
CA ASP A 109 -9.96 0.58 -10.46
C ASP A 109 -9.75 1.38 -11.76
N SER A 110 -8.52 1.77 -12.09
CA SER A 110 -8.25 2.64 -13.26
C SER A 110 -8.25 1.89 -14.60
N GLY A 111 -8.23 0.55 -14.57
CA GLY A 111 -7.98 -0.27 -15.76
C GLY A 111 -6.56 -0.12 -16.33
N TRP A 112 -5.67 0.60 -15.65
CA TRP A 112 -4.26 0.67 -16.01
C TRP A 112 -3.57 -0.67 -15.76
N VAL A 113 -2.91 -1.20 -16.79
CA VAL A 113 -2.17 -2.46 -16.68
C VAL A 113 -0.70 -2.15 -16.43
N PRO A 114 -0.09 -2.66 -15.34
CA PRO A 114 1.30 -2.38 -15.06
C PRO A 114 2.22 -3.02 -16.11
N PRO A 115 3.28 -2.32 -16.59
CA PRO A 115 4.23 -2.87 -17.56
C PRO A 115 5.02 -4.07 -17.05
N ARG A 116 5.12 -4.23 -15.73
CA ARG A 116 5.71 -5.40 -15.05
C ARG A 116 4.83 -5.81 -13.89
N PRO A 117 4.78 -7.10 -13.53
CA PRO A 117 4.02 -7.56 -12.37
C PRO A 117 4.39 -6.81 -11.09
N VAL A 118 3.37 -6.44 -10.32
CA VAL A 118 3.54 -5.93 -8.96
C VAL A 118 2.96 -6.96 -7.99
N ILE A 119 3.79 -7.41 -7.05
CA ILE A 119 3.44 -8.39 -6.04
C ILE A 119 3.33 -7.64 -4.71
N PHE A 120 2.16 -7.69 -4.08
CA PHE A 120 1.90 -7.18 -2.75
C PHE A 120 2.02 -8.35 -1.77
N LEU A 121 2.96 -8.24 -0.85
CA LEU A 121 3.24 -9.23 0.17
C LEU A 121 2.95 -8.63 1.55
N PHE A 122 1.87 -9.10 2.16
CA PHE A 122 1.50 -8.80 3.53
C PHE A 122 2.09 -9.88 4.42
N ASN A 123 3.27 -9.65 4.97
CA ASN A 123 3.95 -10.67 5.77
C ASN A 123 3.36 -10.71 7.20
N GLY A 124 3.36 -11.87 7.88
CA GLY A 124 2.60 -12.05 9.12
C GLY A 124 3.43 -12.40 10.36
N ALA A 125 4.76 -12.28 10.31
CA ALA A 125 5.65 -12.72 11.39
C ALA A 125 6.97 -11.92 11.41
N GLU A 126 6.88 -10.61 11.18
CA GLU A 126 8.03 -9.70 11.38
C GLU A 126 8.32 -9.54 12.88
N GLU A 127 7.28 -9.47 13.71
CA GLU A 127 7.37 -9.18 15.14
C GLU A 127 7.81 -10.41 15.96
N LEU A 128 7.74 -11.61 15.38
CA LEU A 128 8.34 -12.83 15.93
C LEU A 128 9.75 -13.05 15.37
N PHE A 129 10.65 -12.08 15.59
CA PHE A 129 12.08 -12.18 15.23
C PHE A 129 12.41 -12.11 13.73
N LEU A 130 11.70 -11.30 12.93
CA LEU A 130 11.94 -11.10 11.49
C LEU A 130 11.84 -12.39 10.65
N LEU A 131 11.16 -13.43 11.15
CA LEU A 131 11.14 -14.77 10.57
C LEU A 131 10.80 -14.74 9.08
N VAL A 132 9.85 -13.90 8.66
CA VAL A 132 9.37 -13.92 7.28
C VAL A 132 10.26 -13.17 6.28
N SER A 133 11.06 -12.18 6.70
CA SER A 133 12.00 -11.49 5.81
C SER A 133 13.16 -12.41 5.35
N TYR A 134 13.46 -13.45 6.13
CA TYR A 134 14.51 -14.42 5.81
C TYR A 134 14.06 -15.58 4.90
N PHE A 135 12.76 -15.92 4.88
CA PHE A 135 12.25 -17.13 4.20
C PHE A 135 11.64 -16.89 2.82
N HIS A 136 11.67 -15.65 2.30
CA HIS A 136 11.11 -15.35 0.99
C HIS A 136 12.07 -15.74 -0.15
N ASN A 137 11.91 -16.98 -0.65
CA ASN A 137 12.17 -17.30 -2.05
C ASN A 137 10.87 -17.03 -2.83
N ILE A 138 10.74 -15.83 -3.39
CA ILE A 138 9.62 -15.42 -4.25
C ILE A 138 9.98 -15.70 -5.71
#